data_AF-A0A918S1D5-F1
#
_entry.id   AF-A0A918S1D5-F1
#
_cell.length_a   1.000
_cell.length_b   1.000
_cell.length_c   1.000
_cell.angle_alpha   90.00
_cell.angle_beta   90.00
_cell.angle_gamma   90.00
#
_symmetry.space_group_name_H-M   'P 1'
#
loop_
_entity.id
_entity.type
_entity.pdbx_description
1 polymer ?
#
loop_
_entity_poly.entity_id
_entity_poly.type
_entity_poly.pdbx_seq_one_letter_code
_entity_poly.pdbx_strand_id
1 'polypeptide(L)'
;MRIGGDALVERRTLETLVSRLISEARLRGHPLTVDPAGFWPAWLGFINGNVMLEEAQDARRLSYPQEVESAMAASLAPIELYAASEPRETHAVSGLEPELSGESKLSKVRQAFLEQRRLADGDGRAEEDIGIVVQFLIDFLGDKPIGKTVAADFLRIENALPRVPHPHGVPKEHQVSLYARWRYAEENGWDGLKAISKTRLRNGWHRGLQAFFGWARDKGIYSGPEYVFRLTGKENREEQERDAWRPEEILSFSACRYSPAVRVLPIIGARQISCSKRTVLGVPADLFHWHAPLRNRQTAH
;
A
#
# COMPACT_ATOMS: atom_id res chain seq x y z
N MET A 1 -17.89 -14.37 -4.33
CA MET A 1 -16.98 -13.76 -3.34
C MET A 1 -16.04 -12.84 -4.11
N ARG A 2 -16.16 -11.51 -3.99
CA ARG A 2 -15.28 -10.57 -4.70
C ARG A 2 -13.95 -10.48 -3.94
N ILE A 3 -12.84 -10.75 -4.62
CA ILE A 3 -11.50 -10.59 -4.05
C ILE A 3 -11.24 -9.09 -3.97
N GLY A 4 -10.93 -8.56 -2.77
CA GLY A 4 -10.64 -7.13 -2.59
C GLY A 4 -9.37 -6.70 -3.33
N GLY A 5 -9.28 -5.42 -3.71
CA GLY A 5 -8.16 -4.85 -4.45
C GLY A 5 -6.79 -5.16 -3.81
N ASP A 6 -6.70 -5.04 -2.49
CA ASP A 6 -5.50 -5.37 -1.72
C ASP A 6 -5.06 -6.83 -1.89
N ALA A 7 -6.01 -7.77 -1.88
CA ALA A 7 -5.74 -9.19 -2.07
C ALA A 7 -5.29 -9.51 -3.51
N LEU A 8 -5.67 -8.68 -4.50
CA LEU A 8 -5.16 -8.80 -5.88
C LEU A 8 -3.72 -8.29 -5.99
N VAL A 9 -3.38 -7.20 -5.28
CA VAL A 9 -2.00 -6.68 -5.25
C VAL A 9 -1.06 -7.67 -4.55
N GLU A 10 -1.48 -8.21 -3.41
CA GLU A 10 -0.72 -9.20 -2.66
C GLU A 10 -0.52 -10.48 -3.50
N ARG A 11 -1.58 -10.97 -4.15
CA ARG A 11 -1.50 -12.11 -5.07
C ARG A 11 -0.53 -11.87 -6.22
N ARG A 12 -0.58 -10.72 -6.88
CA ARG A 12 0.29 -10.40 -8.02
C ARG A 12 1.75 -10.22 -7.59
N THR A 13 1.97 -9.70 -6.39
CA THR A 13 3.30 -9.61 -5.78
C THR A 13 3.87 -11.01 -5.52
N LEU A 14 3.07 -11.88 -4.91
CA LEU A 14 3.44 -13.28 -4.68
C LEU A 14 3.71 -14.03 -5.99
N GLU A 15 2.86 -13.87 -7.01
CA GLU A 15 3.07 -14.47 -8.34
C GLU A 15 4.38 -13.98 -8.99
N THR A 16 4.73 -12.70 -8.82
CA THR A 16 5.99 -12.13 -9.32
C THR A 16 7.20 -12.68 -8.57
N LEU A 17 7.13 -12.76 -7.24
CA LEU A 17 8.20 -13.32 -6.41
C LEU A 17 8.43 -14.80 -6.73
N VAL A 18 7.36 -15.58 -6.86
CA VAL A 18 7.41 -17.00 -7.23
C VAL A 18 7.99 -17.17 -8.64
N SER A 19 7.59 -16.36 -9.61
CA SER A 19 8.12 -16.43 -10.99
C SER A 19 9.61 -16.09 -11.05
N ARG A 20 10.07 -15.13 -10.23
CA ARG A 20 11.50 -14.79 -10.10
C ARG A 20 12.28 -15.91 -9.43
N LEU A 21 11.77 -16.48 -8.34
CA LEU A 21 12.38 -17.63 -7.67
C LEU A 21 12.55 -18.82 -8.62
N ILE A 22 11.51 -19.15 -9.41
CA ILE A 22 11.56 -20.23 -10.40
C ILE A 22 12.60 -19.94 -11.48
N SER A 23 12.67 -18.70 -11.97
CA SER A 23 13.67 -18.29 -12.97
C SER A 23 15.09 -18.40 -12.42
N GLU A 24 15.34 -17.90 -11.21
CA GLU A 24 16.66 -17.93 -10.56
C GLU A 24 17.11 -19.37 -10.27
N ALA A 25 16.20 -20.21 -9.78
CA ALA A 25 16.50 -21.62 -9.54
C ALA A 25 16.84 -22.36 -10.84
N ARG A 26 16.14 -22.06 -11.95
CA ARG A 26 16.50 -22.59 -13.28
C ARG A 26 17.89 -22.13 -13.73
N LEU A 27 18.22 -20.85 -13.57
CA LEU A 27 19.54 -20.31 -13.93
C LEU A 27 20.68 -20.99 -13.16
N ARG A 28 20.42 -21.41 -11.92
CA ARG A 28 21.40 -22.11 -11.06
C ARG A 28 21.37 -23.64 -11.21
N GLY A 29 20.59 -24.19 -12.14
CA GLY A 29 20.49 -25.63 -12.35
C GLY A 29 19.69 -26.37 -11.27
N HIS A 30 18.84 -25.67 -10.53
CA HIS A 30 17.96 -26.24 -9.50
C HIS A 30 16.50 -26.32 -10.01
N PRO A 31 16.06 -27.46 -10.57
CA PRO A 31 14.68 -27.63 -10.99
C PRO A 31 13.75 -27.75 -9.76
N LEU A 32 13.08 -26.65 -9.39
CA LEU A 32 12.13 -26.58 -8.27
C LEU A 32 10.90 -27.49 -8.41
N THR A 33 10.71 -28.14 -9.56
CA THR A 33 9.56 -29.00 -9.82
C THR A 33 9.62 -30.34 -9.08
N VAL A 34 10.78 -30.78 -8.57
CA VAL A 34 10.91 -32.14 -8.00
C VAL A 34 11.91 -32.29 -6.84
N ASP A 35 12.77 -31.31 -6.55
CA ASP A 35 13.83 -31.48 -5.54
C ASP A 35 13.69 -30.54 -4.33
N PRO A 36 13.29 -31.06 -3.15
CA PRO A 36 13.28 -30.30 -1.89
C PRO A 36 14.67 -29.84 -1.45
N ALA A 37 15.74 -30.55 -1.84
CA ALA A 37 17.10 -30.25 -1.42
C ALA A 37 17.66 -28.99 -2.11
N GLY A 38 17.31 -28.75 -3.37
CA GLY A 38 17.69 -27.55 -4.12
C GLY A 38 16.87 -26.30 -3.81
N PHE A 39 15.70 -26.44 -3.18
CA PHE A 39 14.81 -25.31 -2.88
C PHE A 39 15.46 -24.31 -1.92
N TRP A 40 16.02 -24.77 -0.80
CA TRP A 40 16.56 -23.88 0.22
C TRP A 40 17.77 -23.05 -0.26
N PRO A 41 18.77 -23.63 -0.94
CA PRO A 41 19.86 -22.85 -1.54
C PRO A 41 19.37 -21.82 -2.57
N ALA A 42 18.38 -22.17 -3.40
CA ALA A 42 17.81 -21.24 -4.38
C ALA A 42 17.01 -20.10 -3.71
N TRP A 43 16.23 -20.41 -2.68
CA TRP A 43 15.50 -19.42 -1.89
C TRP A 43 16.43 -18.46 -1.15
N LEU A 44 17.47 -18.96 -0.48
CA LEU A 44 18.47 -18.13 0.18
C LEU A 44 19.21 -17.23 -0.82
N GLY A 45 19.56 -17.75 -2.00
CA GLY A 45 20.13 -16.96 -3.08
C GLY A 45 19.21 -15.82 -3.53
N PHE A 46 17.91 -16.09 -3.66
CA PHE A 46 16.89 -15.10 -4.00
C PHE A 46 16.72 -14.02 -2.91
N ILE A 47 16.65 -14.41 -1.64
CA ILE A 47 16.55 -13.46 -0.52
C ILE A 47 17.79 -12.57 -0.46
N ASN A 48 18.99 -13.15 -0.49
CA ASN A 48 20.24 -12.40 -0.47
C ASN A 48 20.36 -11.44 -1.67
N GLY A 49 19.93 -11.86 -2.86
CA GLY A 49 19.89 -11.00 -4.04
C GLY A 49 18.96 -9.78 -3.88
N ASN A 50 17.79 -9.95 -3.26
CA ASN A 50 16.87 -8.83 -3.02
C ASN A 50 17.36 -7.91 -1.89
N VAL A 51 17.93 -8.45 -0.80
CA VAL A 51 18.52 -7.63 0.27
C VAL A 51 19.62 -6.73 -0.28
N MET A 52 20.52 -7.27 -1.11
CA MET A 52 21.57 -6.46 -1.76
C MET A 52 21.00 -5.38 -2.68
N LEU A 53 19.90 -5.66 -3.39
CA LEU A 53 19.24 -4.67 -4.23
C LEU A 53 18.54 -3.58 -3.41
N GLU A 54 17.89 -3.93 -2.31
CA GLU A 54 17.27 -2.97 -1.38
C GLU A 54 18.34 -2.10 -0.72
N GLU A 55 19.43 -2.68 -0.22
CA GLU A 55 20.57 -1.93 0.32
C GLU A 55 21.20 -1.00 -0.72
N ALA A 56 21.34 -1.43 -1.98
CA ALA A 56 21.83 -0.57 -3.05
C ALA A 56 20.86 0.57 -3.40
N GLN A 57 19.54 0.33 -3.31
CA GLN A 57 18.53 1.37 -3.49
C GLN A 57 18.51 2.36 -2.34
N ASP A 58 18.64 1.89 -1.10
CA ASP A 58 18.69 2.74 0.08
C ASP A 58 20.00 3.53 0.17
N ALA A 59 21.13 2.94 -0.22
CA ALA A 59 22.40 3.66 -0.37
C ALA A 59 22.28 4.80 -1.41
N ARG A 60 21.57 4.57 -2.53
CA ARG A 60 21.25 5.63 -3.50
C ARG A 60 20.30 6.69 -2.95
N ARG A 61 19.33 6.31 -2.11
CA ARG A 61 18.43 7.28 -1.45
C ARG A 61 19.16 8.14 -0.43
N LEU A 62 20.14 7.56 0.27
CA LEU A 62 20.97 8.24 1.26
C LEU A 62 22.10 9.07 0.64
N SER A 63 22.50 8.82 -0.61
CA SER A 63 23.46 9.67 -1.33
C SER A 63 22.81 10.93 -1.94
N TYR A 64 21.48 10.95 -2.07
CA TYR A 64 20.73 12.06 -2.66
C TYR A 64 20.62 13.36 -1.83
N PRO A 65 20.70 13.39 -0.48
CA PRO A 65 20.70 14.66 0.26
C PRO A 65 21.98 15.46 0.07
N GLN A 66 23.12 14.80 -0.19
CA GLN A 66 24.44 15.44 -0.14
C GLN A 66 24.86 16.07 -1.47
N GLU A 67 24.44 15.51 -2.61
CA GLU A 67 24.70 16.09 -3.92
C GLU A 67 23.85 17.34 -4.19
N VAL A 68 22.64 17.40 -3.61
CA VAL A 68 21.75 18.58 -3.76
C VAL A 68 22.24 19.73 -2.88
N GLU A 69 22.73 19.49 -1.66
CA GLU A 69 23.36 20.54 -0.83
C GLU A 69 24.70 21.04 -1.40
N SER A 70 25.52 20.14 -1.96
CA SER A 70 26.79 20.54 -2.60
C SER A 70 26.56 21.32 -3.90
N ALA A 71 25.54 20.94 -4.69
CA ALA A 71 25.13 21.70 -5.88
C ALA A 71 24.48 23.06 -5.54
N MET A 72 23.72 23.16 -4.43
CA MET A 72 23.15 24.43 -3.98
C MET A 72 24.20 25.37 -3.37
N ALA A 73 25.24 24.85 -2.70
CA ALA A 73 26.33 25.66 -2.16
C ALA A 73 27.27 26.21 -3.25
N ALA A 74 27.42 25.52 -4.38
CA ALA A 74 28.25 25.96 -5.51
C ALA A 74 27.55 26.97 -6.46
N SER A 75 26.25 27.20 -6.30
CA SER A 75 25.42 28.03 -7.19
C SER A 75 25.26 29.50 -6.76
N LEU A 76 26.29 30.10 -6.12
CA LEU A 76 26.32 31.52 -5.75
C LEU A 76 27.31 32.38 -6.57
N ALA A 77 27.82 31.86 -7.69
CA ALA A 77 28.48 32.69 -8.70
C ALA A 77 27.46 33.18 -9.74
N PRO A 78 27.53 34.43 -10.22
CA PRO A 78 26.66 34.92 -11.28
C PRO A 78 27.09 34.26 -12.59
N ILE A 79 26.28 33.34 -13.12
CA ILE A 79 26.55 32.66 -14.40
C ILE A 79 25.64 33.23 -15.48
N GLU A 80 26.31 33.78 -16.49
CA GLU A 80 25.80 34.13 -17.80
C GLU A 80 25.11 32.95 -18.51
N LEU A 81 24.01 33.30 -19.16
CA LEU A 81 23.41 32.71 -20.36
C LEU A 81 24.18 31.54 -21.03
N TYR A 82 23.74 30.30 -20.81
CA TYR A 82 23.88 29.17 -21.75
C TYR A 82 22.58 28.33 -21.63
N ALA A 83 21.69 28.42 -22.61
CA ALA A 83 21.64 27.60 -23.83
C ALA A 83 21.08 26.18 -23.59
N ALA A 84 19.81 26.04 -23.94
CA ALA A 84 19.08 24.84 -24.40
C ALA A 84 19.58 23.47 -23.91
N SER A 85 18.89 22.90 -22.92
CA SER A 85 18.75 21.45 -22.79
C SER A 85 17.34 21.07 -23.23
N GLU A 86 17.25 20.16 -24.18
CA GLU A 86 16.03 19.74 -24.86
C GLU A 86 14.98 19.15 -23.90
N PRO A 87 13.68 19.41 -24.13
CA PRO A 87 12.63 18.80 -23.35
C PRO A 87 12.62 17.29 -23.59
N ARG A 88 12.64 16.51 -22.50
CA ARG A 88 12.29 15.08 -22.53
C ARG A 88 10.91 14.95 -23.16
N GLU A 89 10.85 14.37 -24.35
CA GLU A 89 9.60 14.00 -25.02
C GLU A 89 8.87 12.95 -24.17
N THR A 90 7.96 13.41 -23.32
CA THR A 90 6.84 12.60 -22.88
C THR A 90 5.99 12.35 -24.11
N HIS A 91 5.89 11.10 -24.56
CA HIS A 91 5.00 10.67 -25.63
C HIS A 91 3.61 11.28 -25.43
N ALA A 92 3.32 12.34 -26.19
CA ALA A 92 2.03 12.99 -26.21
C ALA A 92 1.05 12.03 -26.89
N VAL A 93 0.21 11.38 -26.10
CA VAL A 93 -1.01 10.74 -26.59
C VAL A 93 -1.96 11.88 -26.97
N SER A 94 -1.71 12.46 -28.13
CA SER A 94 -2.52 13.52 -28.72
C SER A 94 -3.76 12.88 -29.33
N GLY A 95 -4.93 13.15 -28.77
CA GLY A 95 -6.18 12.70 -29.38
C GLY A 95 -7.46 13.14 -28.68
N LEU A 96 -7.50 13.25 -27.36
CA LEU A 96 -8.75 13.55 -26.63
C LEU A 96 -8.46 14.29 -25.30
N GLU A 97 -7.56 15.28 -25.29
CA GLU A 97 -7.48 16.11 -24.08
C GLU A 97 -8.70 17.04 -24.05
N PRO A 98 -9.59 16.90 -23.05
CA PRO A 98 -10.72 17.81 -22.94
C PRO A 98 -10.19 19.23 -22.78
N GLU A 99 -10.81 20.20 -23.46
CA GLU A 99 -10.50 21.60 -23.22
C GLU A 99 -10.85 21.94 -21.76
N LEU A 100 -9.80 22.10 -20.95
CA LEU A 100 -9.88 22.49 -19.55
C LEU A 100 -9.34 23.91 -19.41
N SER A 101 -10.10 24.77 -18.76
CA SER A 101 -9.68 26.12 -18.39
C SER A 101 -9.82 26.33 -16.88
N GLY A 102 -9.34 27.48 -16.37
CA GLY A 102 -9.56 27.85 -14.97
C GLY A 102 -11.03 27.96 -14.57
N GLU A 103 -11.95 28.12 -15.53
CA GLU A 103 -13.39 28.10 -15.29
C GLU A 103 -14.00 26.68 -15.22
N SER A 104 -13.21 25.64 -15.55
CA SER A 104 -13.64 24.26 -15.39
C SER A 104 -13.91 23.93 -13.92
N LYS A 105 -15.04 23.26 -13.68
CA LYS A 105 -15.39 22.74 -12.35
C LYS A 105 -14.39 21.71 -11.86
N LEU A 106 -14.14 21.70 -10.56
CA LEU A 106 -13.24 20.73 -9.90
C LEU A 106 -13.60 19.27 -10.24
N SER A 107 -14.88 18.93 -10.34
CA SER A 107 -15.36 17.60 -10.76
C SER A 107 -14.88 17.19 -12.15
N LYS A 108 -14.97 18.09 -13.13
CA LYS A 108 -14.48 17.86 -14.50
C LYS A 108 -12.97 17.72 -14.53
N VAL A 109 -12.27 18.59 -13.81
CA VAL A 109 -10.80 18.58 -13.71
C VAL A 109 -10.31 17.29 -13.02
N ARG A 110 -11.00 16.84 -11.97
CA ARG A 110 -10.76 15.56 -11.30
C ARG A 110 -10.88 14.39 -12.27
N GLN A 111 -11.96 14.34 -13.06
CA GLN A 111 -12.16 13.25 -14.03
C GLN A 111 -11.01 13.19 -15.06
N ALA A 112 -10.62 14.34 -15.62
CA ALA A 112 -9.52 14.39 -16.58
C ALA A 112 -8.18 13.98 -15.96
N PHE A 113 -7.90 14.42 -14.73
CA PHE A 113 -6.71 13.99 -13.99
C PHE A 113 -6.66 12.47 -13.81
N LEU A 114 -7.77 11.87 -13.39
CA LEU A 114 -7.85 10.42 -13.15
C LEU A 114 -7.75 9.62 -14.44
N GLU A 115 -8.36 10.09 -15.52
CA GLU A 115 -8.24 9.48 -16.84
C GLU A 115 -6.79 9.49 -17.33
N GLN A 116 -6.09 10.62 -17.20
CA GLN A 116 -4.68 10.70 -17.55
C GLN A 116 -3.81 9.78 -16.69
N ARG A 117 -4.06 9.70 -15.37
CA ARG A 117 -3.34 8.78 -14.48
C ARG A 117 -3.62 7.31 -14.84
N ARG A 118 -4.86 6.98 -15.19
CA ARG A 118 -5.23 5.64 -15.67
C ARG A 118 -4.50 5.27 -16.96
N LEU A 119 -4.37 6.21 -17.89
CA LEU A 119 -3.62 6.00 -19.14
C LEU A 119 -2.11 5.85 -18.88
N ALA A 120 -1.55 6.65 -17.97
CA ALA A 120 -0.12 6.63 -17.65
C ALA A 120 0.31 5.39 -16.83
N ASP A 121 -0.47 5.03 -15.80
CA ASP A 121 -0.13 3.94 -14.89
C ASP A 121 -0.68 2.58 -15.39
N GLY A 122 -1.62 2.59 -16.33
CA GLY A 122 -2.27 1.39 -16.87
C GLY A 122 -3.23 0.69 -15.89
N ASP A 123 -3.54 1.32 -14.75
CA ASP A 123 -4.45 0.80 -13.73
C ASP A 123 -5.38 1.88 -13.15
N GLY A 124 -6.33 1.46 -12.30
CA GLY A 124 -7.32 2.34 -11.67
C GLY A 124 -6.94 2.83 -10.27
N ARG A 125 -5.70 2.62 -9.79
CA ARG A 125 -5.34 2.88 -8.38
C ARG A 125 -5.43 4.36 -8.00
N ALA A 126 -5.22 5.25 -8.96
CA ALA A 126 -5.34 6.68 -8.74
C ALA A 126 -6.74 7.08 -8.21
N GLU A 127 -7.79 6.34 -8.56
CA GLU A 127 -9.15 6.57 -8.04
C GLU A 127 -9.23 6.33 -6.54
N GLU A 128 -8.67 5.20 -6.07
CA GLU A 128 -8.72 4.76 -4.67
C GLU A 128 -7.79 5.59 -3.77
N ASP A 129 -6.65 6.02 -4.30
CA ASP A 129 -5.66 6.77 -3.53
C ASP A 129 -5.88 8.29 -3.57
N ILE A 130 -6.06 8.86 -4.76
CA ILE A 130 -6.13 10.32 -4.96
C ILE A 130 -7.57 10.76 -5.20
N GLY A 131 -8.33 9.98 -5.98
CA GLY A 131 -9.71 10.31 -6.34
C GLY A 131 -10.61 10.53 -5.13
N ILE A 132 -10.41 9.77 -4.04
CA ILE A 132 -11.20 9.89 -2.80
C ILE A 132 -10.93 11.22 -2.09
N VAL A 133 -9.67 11.68 -1.99
CA VAL A 133 -9.34 12.95 -1.31
C VAL A 133 -9.71 14.17 -2.15
N VAL A 134 -9.59 14.09 -3.48
CA VAL A 134 -10.06 15.16 -4.37
C VAL A 134 -11.59 15.23 -4.33
N GLN A 135 -12.29 14.10 -4.23
CA GLN A 135 -13.74 14.10 -4.04
C GLN A 135 -14.15 14.76 -2.73
N PHE A 136 -13.43 14.49 -1.62
CA PHE A 136 -13.64 15.21 -0.36
C PHE A 136 -13.53 16.72 -0.53
N LEU A 137 -12.52 17.20 -1.26
CA LEU A 137 -12.33 18.62 -1.54
C LEU A 137 -13.53 19.22 -2.30
N ILE A 138 -14.04 18.50 -3.30
CA ILE A 138 -15.22 18.91 -4.08
C ILE A 138 -16.47 18.98 -3.20
N ASP A 139 -16.72 17.93 -2.43
CA ASP A 139 -17.90 17.85 -1.55
C ASP A 139 -17.85 18.92 -0.45
N PHE A 140 -16.65 19.23 0.07
CA PHE A 140 -16.44 20.18 1.16
C PHE A 140 -16.51 21.65 0.71
N LEU A 141 -15.93 21.99 -0.44
CA LEU A 141 -15.90 23.37 -0.94
C LEU A 141 -17.09 23.72 -1.84
N GLY A 142 -17.86 22.72 -2.27
CA GLY A 142 -18.78 22.81 -3.39
C GLY A 142 -18.02 22.78 -4.72
N ASP A 143 -18.62 22.17 -5.74
CA ASP A 143 -18.02 21.95 -7.08
C ASP A 143 -17.81 23.26 -7.87
N LYS A 144 -16.90 24.09 -7.36
CA LYS A 144 -16.55 25.39 -7.90
C LYS A 144 -15.51 25.27 -9.00
N PRO A 145 -15.32 26.33 -9.80
CA PRO A 145 -14.24 26.40 -10.77
C PRO A 145 -12.86 26.33 -10.10
N ILE A 146 -11.94 25.58 -10.69
CA ILE A 146 -10.60 25.39 -10.11
C ILE A 146 -9.83 26.70 -9.96
N GLY A 147 -9.96 27.62 -10.91
CA GLY A 147 -9.33 28.95 -10.89
C GLY A 147 -9.87 29.88 -9.79
N LYS A 148 -11.02 29.56 -9.19
CA LYS A 148 -11.58 30.29 -8.04
C LYS A 148 -11.16 29.70 -6.69
N THR A 149 -10.32 28.68 -6.69
CA THR A 149 -9.79 28.09 -5.45
C THR A 149 -8.67 28.98 -4.91
N VAL A 150 -8.82 29.45 -3.68
CA VAL A 150 -7.88 30.38 -3.04
C VAL A 150 -7.17 29.72 -1.85
N ALA A 151 -6.09 30.34 -1.35
CA ALA A 151 -5.33 29.82 -0.21
C ALA A 151 -6.20 29.55 1.03
N ALA A 152 -7.22 30.38 1.28
CA ALA A 152 -8.16 30.19 2.38
C ALA A 152 -8.95 28.88 2.26
N ASP A 153 -9.24 28.41 1.04
CA ASP A 153 -9.91 27.13 0.82
C ASP A 153 -9.02 25.96 1.21
N PHE A 154 -7.74 26.01 0.85
CA PHE A 154 -6.77 24.99 1.21
C PHE A 154 -6.58 24.91 2.71
N LEU A 155 -6.52 26.05 3.40
CA LEU A 155 -6.44 26.09 4.85
C LEU A 155 -7.67 25.44 5.50
N ARG A 156 -8.88 25.67 4.96
CA ARG A 156 -10.10 25.02 5.46
C ARG A 156 -10.06 23.51 5.26
N ILE A 157 -9.63 23.04 4.09
CA ILE A 157 -9.46 21.62 3.78
C ILE A 157 -8.42 20.99 4.70
N GLU A 158 -7.27 21.65 4.85
CA GLU A 158 -6.17 21.16 5.67
C GLU A 158 -6.57 21.04 7.14
N ASN A 159 -7.39 21.94 7.68
CA ASN A 159 -7.94 21.83 9.02
C ASN A 159 -9.02 20.72 9.15
N ALA A 160 -9.76 20.44 8.08
CA ALA A 160 -10.83 19.44 8.09
C ALA A 160 -10.30 18.00 7.92
N LEU A 161 -9.25 17.78 7.12
CA LEU A 161 -8.73 16.45 6.81
C LEU A 161 -8.33 15.64 8.07
N PRO A 162 -7.56 16.18 9.03
CA PRO A 162 -7.24 15.50 10.28
C PRO A 162 -8.46 15.02 11.08
N ARG A 163 -9.58 15.72 10.92
CA ARG A 163 -10.85 15.47 11.63
C ARG A 163 -11.75 14.45 10.94
N VAL A 164 -11.32 13.88 9.81
CA VAL A 164 -12.06 12.78 9.20
C VAL A 164 -11.81 11.51 10.01
N PRO A 165 -12.85 10.83 10.53
CA PRO A 165 -12.65 9.58 11.26
C PRO A 165 -12.33 8.42 10.31
N HIS A 166 -11.64 7.43 10.87
CA HIS A 166 -11.49 6.12 10.29
C HIS A 166 -12.88 5.49 10.10
N PRO A 167 -13.14 4.72 9.03
CA PRO A 167 -14.47 4.16 8.78
C PRO A 167 -14.95 3.20 9.89
N HIS A 168 -14.02 2.64 10.67
CA HIS A 168 -14.33 1.82 11.83
C HIS A 168 -14.97 2.68 12.95
N GLY A 169 -16.18 2.32 13.36
CA GLY A 169 -16.97 3.06 14.36
C GLY A 169 -18.00 4.01 13.75
N VAL A 170 -17.89 4.32 12.46
CA VAL A 170 -18.89 5.13 11.73
C VAL A 170 -20.01 4.22 11.21
N PRO A 171 -21.29 4.62 11.27
CA PRO A 171 -22.38 3.86 10.65
C PRO A 171 -22.18 3.67 9.14
N LYS A 172 -22.61 2.52 8.59
CA LYS A 172 -22.34 2.14 7.19
C LYS A 172 -22.84 3.18 6.19
N GLU A 173 -23.95 3.85 6.49
CA GLU A 173 -24.55 4.91 5.67
C GLU A 173 -23.61 6.10 5.47
N HIS A 174 -22.77 6.40 6.46
CA HIS A 174 -21.81 7.50 6.41
C HIS A 174 -20.41 7.06 5.98
N GLN A 175 -20.14 5.76 5.79
CA GLN A 175 -18.84 5.27 5.33
C GLN A 175 -18.58 5.51 3.83
N VAL A 176 -19.61 5.91 3.08
CA VAL A 176 -19.58 6.04 1.61
C VAL A 176 -18.57 7.07 1.09
N SER A 177 -18.32 8.15 1.83
CA SER A 177 -17.36 9.17 1.44
C SER A 177 -16.59 9.73 2.64
N LEU A 178 -15.47 10.38 2.39
CA LEU A 178 -14.74 11.10 3.45
C LEU A 178 -15.59 12.25 4.02
N TYR A 179 -16.36 12.91 3.17
CA TYR A 179 -17.18 14.05 3.58
C TYR A 179 -18.33 13.61 4.49
N ALA A 180 -18.99 12.50 4.16
CA ALA A 180 -20.04 11.93 5.00
C ALA A 180 -19.49 11.51 6.38
N ARG A 181 -18.29 10.93 6.42
CA ARG A 181 -17.60 10.60 7.68
C ARG A 181 -17.24 11.82 8.51
N TRP A 182 -16.73 12.87 7.86
CA TRP A 182 -16.40 14.13 8.51
C TRP A 182 -17.66 14.80 9.09
N ARG A 183 -18.73 14.90 8.29
CA ARG A 183 -20.03 15.44 8.74
C ARG A 183 -20.58 14.68 9.94
N TYR A 184 -20.53 13.34 9.90
CA TYR A 184 -20.97 12.51 11.02
C TYR A 184 -20.22 12.85 12.32
N ALA A 185 -18.88 12.98 12.27
CA ALA A 185 -18.08 13.32 13.45
C ALA A 185 -18.36 14.74 13.97
N GLU A 186 -18.59 15.70 13.08
CA GLU A 186 -18.93 17.07 13.49
C GLU A 186 -20.33 17.16 14.13
N GLU A 187 -21.28 16.33 13.70
CA GLU A 187 -22.66 16.33 14.21
C GLU A 187 -22.84 15.48 15.47
N ASN A 188 -22.15 14.35 15.58
CA ASN A 188 -22.33 13.35 16.64
C ASN A 188 -21.18 13.31 17.65
N GLY A 189 -20.13 14.10 17.44
CA GLY A 189 -18.92 14.07 18.25
C GLY A 189 -18.01 12.89 17.90
N TRP A 190 -17.02 12.65 18.77
CA TRP A 190 -15.93 11.69 18.55
C TRP A 190 -16.06 10.38 19.35
N ASP A 191 -17.17 10.19 20.06
CA ASP A 191 -17.35 9.04 20.93
C ASP A 191 -17.37 7.73 20.13
N GLY A 192 -16.42 6.83 20.44
CA GLY A 192 -16.26 5.56 19.74
C GLY A 192 -15.68 5.68 18.31
N LEU A 193 -15.30 6.89 17.87
CA LEU A 193 -14.63 7.11 16.61
C LEU A 193 -13.12 6.98 16.76
N LYS A 194 -12.48 6.50 15.68
CA LYS A 194 -11.03 6.37 15.64
C LYS A 194 -10.45 7.39 14.67
N ALA A 195 -9.45 8.15 15.09
CA ALA A 195 -8.74 9.06 14.19
C ALA A 195 -7.93 8.30 13.12
N ILE A 196 -7.79 8.92 11.95
CA ILE A 196 -6.94 8.41 10.87
C ILE A 196 -5.46 8.58 11.26
N SER A 197 -4.59 7.69 10.75
CA SER A 197 -3.16 7.78 11.04
C SER A 197 -2.49 8.94 10.33
N LYS A 198 -1.45 9.51 10.96
CA LYS A 198 -0.62 10.56 10.35
C LYS A 198 0.02 10.11 9.04
N THR A 199 0.43 8.84 8.95
CA THR A 199 0.97 8.25 7.72
C THR A 199 -0.04 8.29 6.58
N ARG A 200 -1.33 7.99 6.80
CA ARG A 200 -2.35 8.05 5.74
C ARG A 200 -2.61 9.49 5.30
N LEU A 201 -2.63 10.44 6.23
CA LEU A 201 -2.73 11.88 5.93
C LEU A 201 -1.57 12.34 5.04
N ARG A 202 -0.33 12.13 5.50
CA ARG A 202 0.88 12.60 4.81
C ARG A 202 1.12 11.90 3.48
N ASN A 203 1.14 10.56 3.48
CA ASN A 203 1.59 9.79 2.33
C ASN A 203 0.48 9.57 1.31
N GLY A 204 -0.79 9.54 1.75
CA GLY A 204 -1.94 9.38 0.87
C GLY A 204 -2.54 10.73 0.49
N TRP A 205 -3.15 11.40 1.46
CA TRP A 205 -4.05 12.52 1.18
C TRP A 205 -3.32 13.80 0.76
N HIS A 206 -2.32 14.22 1.53
CA HIS A 206 -1.55 15.43 1.23
C HIS A 206 -0.80 15.27 -0.09
N ARG A 207 -0.13 14.12 -0.27
CA ARG A 207 0.56 13.80 -1.51
C ARG A 207 -0.39 13.76 -2.71
N GLY A 208 -1.59 13.19 -2.54
CA GLY A 208 -2.60 13.14 -3.58
C GLY A 208 -3.09 14.53 -4.01
N LEU A 209 -3.38 15.41 -3.04
CA LEU A 209 -3.77 16.79 -3.31
C LEU A 209 -2.64 17.59 -3.99
N GLN A 210 -1.39 17.44 -3.52
CA GLN A 210 -0.24 18.07 -4.16
C GLN A 210 -0.05 17.59 -5.60
N ALA A 211 -0.18 16.29 -5.86
CA ALA A 211 -0.10 15.74 -7.21
C ALA A 211 -1.21 16.28 -8.13
N PHE A 212 -2.44 16.39 -7.61
CA PHE A 212 -3.57 16.93 -8.37
C PHE A 212 -3.38 18.42 -8.75
N PHE A 213 -3.01 19.27 -7.78
CA PHE A 213 -2.80 20.70 -8.06
C PHE A 213 -1.50 20.98 -8.82
N GLY A 214 -0.45 20.18 -8.61
CA GLY A 214 0.77 20.22 -9.42
C GLY A 214 0.45 19.94 -10.89
N TRP A 215 -0.25 18.84 -11.16
CA TRP A 215 -0.72 18.51 -12.49
C TRP A 215 -1.60 19.61 -13.11
N ALA A 216 -2.55 20.17 -12.35
CA ALA A 216 -3.43 21.23 -12.85
C ALA A 216 -2.66 22.52 -13.20
N ARG A 217 -1.57 22.81 -12.47
CA ARG A 217 -0.66 23.92 -12.75
C ARG A 217 0.19 23.65 -14.00
N ASP A 218 0.73 22.45 -14.13
CA ASP A 218 1.53 22.04 -15.29
C ASP A 218 0.72 22.12 -16.58
N LYS A 219 -0.60 21.85 -16.50
CA LYS A 219 -1.55 22.01 -17.61
C LYS A 219 -2.01 23.46 -17.84
N GLY A 220 -1.57 24.42 -17.02
CA GLY A 220 -2.00 25.82 -17.11
C GLY A 220 -3.47 26.07 -16.72
N ILE A 221 -4.14 25.09 -16.14
CA ILE A 221 -5.57 25.16 -15.76
C ILE A 221 -5.71 25.90 -14.42
N TYR A 222 -4.72 25.76 -13.54
CA TYR A 222 -4.70 26.38 -12.22
C TYR A 222 -3.50 27.33 -12.07
N SER A 223 -3.79 28.61 -11.83
CA SER A 223 -2.79 29.68 -11.63
C SER A 223 -2.72 30.18 -10.19
N GLY A 224 -3.44 29.55 -9.26
CA GLY A 224 -3.45 29.96 -7.87
C GLY A 224 -2.15 29.60 -7.12
N PRO A 225 -2.04 30.00 -5.84
CA PRO A 225 -0.81 29.86 -5.07
C PRO A 225 -0.41 28.40 -4.90
N GLU A 226 0.90 28.19 -4.78
CA GLU A 226 1.43 26.92 -4.34
C GLU A 226 1.14 26.69 -2.87
N TYR A 227 0.45 25.58 -2.57
CA TYR A 227 0.05 25.22 -1.23
C TYR A 227 0.62 23.85 -0.87
N VAL A 228 1.32 23.79 0.26
CA VAL A 228 1.92 22.55 0.75
C VAL A 228 1.14 22.06 1.96
N PHE A 229 0.30 21.04 1.75
CA PHE A 229 -0.43 20.37 2.84
C PHE A 229 0.54 19.63 3.78
N ARG A 230 0.52 19.99 5.06
CA ARG A 230 1.39 19.47 6.13
C ARG A 230 0.64 19.16 7.43
N LEU A 231 -0.54 19.73 7.65
CA LEU A 231 -1.20 19.67 8.95
C LEU A 231 -1.62 18.23 9.29
N THR A 232 -1.19 17.78 10.47
CA THR A 232 -1.71 16.58 11.11
C THR A 232 -2.22 16.97 12.49
N GLY A 233 -3.34 16.41 12.90
CA GLY A 233 -3.91 16.65 14.22
C GLY A 233 -3.13 15.90 15.29
N LYS A 234 -3.12 16.45 16.52
CA LYS A 234 -2.51 15.81 17.69
C LYS A 234 -3.16 14.46 18.02
N GLU A 235 -4.45 14.32 17.72
CA GLU A 235 -5.24 13.12 17.98
C GLU A 235 -5.07 12.04 16.90
N ASN A 236 -4.43 12.36 15.78
CA ASN A 236 -4.16 11.37 14.74
C ASN A 236 -3.10 10.38 15.22
N ARG A 237 -3.38 9.08 15.00
CA ARG A 237 -2.51 8.00 15.45
C ARG A 237 -1.12 8.14 14.82
N GLU A 238 -0.10 8.03 15.67
CA GLU A 238 1.29 7.97 15.24
C GLU A 238 1.55 6.77 14.33
N GLU A 239 2.62 6.88 13.56
CA GLU A 239 3.19 5.79 12.80
C GLU A 239 3.57 4.67 13.78
N GLN A 240 3.02 3.47 13.55
CA GLN A 240 3.43 2.29 14.28
C GLN A 240 4.46 1.59 13.43
N GLU A 241 5.63 1.28 14.02
CA GLU A 241 6.60 0.42 13.38
C GLU A 241 5.93 -0.91 13.04
N ARG A 242 6.17 -1.39 11.81
CA ARG A 242 5.69 -2.71 11.42
C ARG A 242 6.47 -3.73 12.23
N ASP A 243 5.77 -4.59 12.95
CA ASP A 243 6.43 -5.68 13.67
C ASP A 243 7.17 -6.55 12.66
N ALA A 244 8.46 -6.77 12.92
CA ALA A 244 9.28 -7.63 12.09
C ALA A 244 8.96 -9.07 12.46
N TRP A 245 8.71 -9.91 11.44
CA TRP A 245 8.49 -11.34 11.66
C TRP A 245 9.66 -11.93 12.42
N ARG A 246 9.38 -12.59 13.54
CA ARG A 246 10.41 -13.32 14.27
C ARG A 246 10.73 -14.63 13.53
N PRO A 247 11.98 -15.12 13.58
CA PRO A 247 12.37 -16.37 12.91
C PRO A 247 11.44 -17.55 13.22
N GLU A 248 10.97 -17.67 14.45
CA GLU A 248 10.03 -18.69 14.91
C GLU A 248 8.62 -18.58 14.30
N GLU A 249 8.16 -17.36 13.99
CA GLU A 249 6.87 -17.11 13.35
C GLU A 249 6.92 -17.51 11.86
N ILE A 250 8.07 -17.27 11.21
CA ILE A 250 8.33 -17.68 9.82
C ILE A 250 8.32 -19.21 9.70
N LEU A 251 8.97 -19.91 10.64
CA LEU A 251 8.98 -21.38 10.69
C LEU A 251 7.59 -21.95 10.98
N SER A 252 6.81 -21.30 11.84
CA SER A 252 5.44 -21.72 12.15
C SER A 252 4.49 -21.54 10.96
N PHE A 253 4.62 -20.45 10.20
CA PHE A 253 3.82 -20.20 9.00
C PHE A 253 4.13 -21.21 7.88
N SER A 254 5.40 -21.57 7.71
CA SER A 254 5.85 -22.54 6.71
C SER A 254 5.46 -23.98 7.08
N ALA A 255 5.56 -24.37 8.36
CA ALA A 255 5.12 -25.69 8.84
C ALA A 255 3.61 -25.91 8.70
N CYS A 256 2.79 -24.85 8.84
CA CYS A 256 1.34 -24.94 8.72
C CYS A 256 0.86 -25.24 7.28
N ARG A 257 1.66 -24.92 6.25
CA ARG A 257 1.37 -25.30 4.85
C ARG A 257 1.83 -26.71 4.47
N TYR A 258 2.66 -27.34 5.29
CA TYR A 258 3.23 -28.67 5.07
C TYR A 258 2.66 -29.71 6.03
N SER A 259 1.36 -29.66 6.33
CA SER A 259 0.70 -30.85 6.89
C SER A 259 0.35 -31.80 5.74
N PRO A 260 0.99 -32.99 5.60
CA PRO A 260 0.70 -33.94 4.54
C PRO A 260 -0.64 -34.68 4.73
N ALA A 261 -1.46 -34.23 5.68
CA ALA A 261 -2.68 -34.91 6.09
C ALA A 261 -3.93 -34.56 5.26
N VAL A 262 -3.79 -33.88 4.12
CA VAL A 262 -4.87 -33.84 3.11
C VAL A 262 -4.77 -35.12 2.29
N ARG A 263 -5.31 -36.22 2.85
CA ARG A 263 -5.65 -37.40 2.05
C ARG A 263 -6.64 -36.94 0.98
N VAL A 264 -6.21 -37.03 -0.27
CA VAL A 264 -7.13 -37.06 -1.42
C VAL A 264 -8.01 -38.29 -1.22
N LEU A 265 -9.19 -38.10 -0.64
CA LEU A 265 -10.25 -39.10 -0.71
C LEU A 265 -10.79 -39.11 -2.14
N PRO A 266 -10.98 -40.29 -2.77
CA PRO A 266 -11.63 -40.38 -4.06
C PRO A 266 -13.04 -39.79 -3.95
N ILE A 267 -13.39 -38.95 -4.92
CA ILE A 267 -14.70 -38.32 -5.06
C ILE A 267 -15.73 -39.44 -5.27
N ILE A 268 -16.40 -39.84 -4.20
CA ILE A 268 -17.73 -40.47 -4.26
C ILE A 268 -18.55 -39.88 -3.12
N GLY A 269 -19.56 -39.08 -3.46
CA GLY A 269 -20.66 -38.73 -2.57
C GLY A 269 -20.45 -37.48 -1.72
N ALA A 270 -21.30 -36.49 -1.97
CA ALA A 270 -21.39 -35.22 -1.26
C ALA A 270 -21.51 -35.36 0.27
N ARG A 271 -20.81 -34.49 1.02
CA ARG A 271 -21.35 -33.73 2.17
C ARG A 271 -20.32 -32.71 2.70
N GLN A 272 -20.85 -31.55 3.10
CA GLN A 272 -20.16 -30.37 3.61
C GLN A 272 -19.18 -30.69 4.75
N ILE A 273 -18.05 -29.97 4.77
CA ILE A 273 -17.23 -29.81 5.98
C ILE A 273 -17.13 -28.31 6.28
N SER A 274 -17.69 -27.92 7.43
CA SER A 274 -17.56 -26.59 8.04
C SER A 274 -16.25 -26.55 8.84
N CYS A 275 -15.41 -25.54 8.64
CA CYS A 275 -14.30 -25.26 9.55
C CYS A 275 -14.83 -24.45 10.74
N SER A 276 -15.07 -25.13 11.87
CA SER A 276 -15.31 -24.49 13.16
C SER A 276 -13.99 -23.98 13.76
N LYS A 277 -14.03 -22.74 14.24
CA LYS A 277 -13.00 -22.09 15.06
C LYS A 277 -12.64 -22.97 16.27
N ARG A 278 -11.35 -23.15 16.52
CA ARG A 278 -10.86 -23.80 17.76
C ARG A 278 -10.64 -22.72 18.81
N THR A 279 -11.51 -22.74 19.81
CA THR A 279 -11.47 -21.96 21.04
C THR A 279 -10.34 -22.44 21.95
N VAL A 280 -9.73 -21.48 22.62
CA VAL A 280 -8.78 -21.59 23.74
C VAL A 280 -9.43 -22.35 24.91
N LEU A 281 -8.65 -23.19 25.63
CA LEU A 281 -8.59 -23.39 27.10
C LEU A 281 -8.25 -24.84 27.50
N GLY A 282 -7.31 -24.98 28.44
CA GLY A 282 -7.44 -25.87 29.60
C GLY A 282 -7.00 -27.34 29.50
N VAL A 283 -5.91 -27.66 30.19
CA VAL A 283 -5.45 -29.01 30.62
C VAL A 283 -6.32 -29.46 31.82
N PRO A 284 -6.63 -30.77 32.06
CA PRO A 284 -5.75 -31.74 32.78
C PRO A 284 -5.66 -33.11 32.07
N ALA A 285 -4.49 -33.72 31.93
CA ALA A 285 -3.77 -34.52 32.93
C ALA A 285 -4.64 -35.67 33.49
N ASP A 286 -4.61 -36.82 32.81
CA ASP A 286 -4.55 -38.18 33.35
C ASP A 286 -4.83 -39.19 32.22
N LEU A 287 -4.19 -40.36 32.26
CA LEU A 287 -4.23 -41.48 31.30
C LEU A 287 -3.14 -41.52 30.22
N PHE A 288 -1.91 -41.80 30.66
CA PHE A 288 -0.96 -42.58 29.85
C PHE A 288 -0.34 -43.69 30.72
N HIS A 289 -0.95 -44.88 30.69
CA HIS A 289 -0.30 -46.11 31.12
C HIS A 289 0.62 -46.60 29.99
N TRP A 290 1.93 -46.50 30.22
CA TRP A 290 2.95 -47.15 29.40
C TRP A 290 3.16 -48.59 29.89
N HIS A 291 2.82 -49.57 29.08
CA HIS A 291 3.32 -50.95 29.24
C HIS A 291 4.64 -51.09 28.45
N ALA A 292 5.72 -51.38 29.18
CA ALA A 292 7.03 -51.76 28.62
C ALA A 292 7.05 -53.25 28.24
N PRO A 293 7.76 -53.67 27.18
CA PRO A 293 8.02 -55.09 26.92
C PRO A 293 9.29 -55.58 27.64
N LEU A 294 9.16 -56.76 28.24
CA LEU A 294 10.17 -57.52 28.98
C LEU A 294 11.31 -58.03 28.08
N ARG A 295 12.55 -57.96 28.59
CA ARG A 295 13.73 -58.61 28.03
C ARG A 295 13.73 -60.11 28.36
N ASN A 296 13.90 -60.94 27.33
CA ASN A 296 14.29 -62.34 27.46
C ASN A 296 15.82 -62.46 27.67
N ARG A 297 16.23 -63.15 28.73
CA ARG A 297 17.55 -63.80 28.88
C ARG A 297 17.43 -65.01 29.79
N GLN A 298 17.54 -66.18 29.19
CA GLN A 298 17.92 -67.49 29.75
C GLN A 298 18.65 -68.19 28.58
N THR A 299 19.75 -68.94 28.69
CA THR A 299 20.43 -69.65 29.78
C THR A 299 21.72 -70.24 29.19
N ALA A 300 22.76 -70.49 29.98
CA ALA A 300 23.48 -71.78 30.01
C ALA A 300 24.65 -71.76 31.01
N HIS A 301 24.60 -72.75 31.92
CA HIS A 301 25.64 -73.50 32.63
C HIS A 301 27.02 -72.90 32.89
#